data_AF-B5YBL6-F1
#
_entry.id   AF-B5YBL6-F1
#
_cell.length_a   1.000
_cell.length_b   1.000
_cell.length_c   1.000
_cell.angle_alpha   90.00
_cell.angle_beta   90.00
_cell.angle_gamma   90.00
#
_symmetry.space_group_name_H-M   'P 1'
#
loop_
_entity.id
_entity.type
_entity.pdbx_description
1 polymer ?
#
loop_
_entity_poly.entity_id
_entity_poly.type
_entity_poly.pdbx_seq_one_letter_code
_entity_poly.pdbx_strand_id
1 'polypeptide(L)'
;MGVYKFSEIDPIKASLEIVSAEIKTDTNQLITAFGQACAYKLFSHKVYLVIPNAEQDVGRIESLCLIFGIGLVLFDPQNPENPKFTIRTRAVKSEPDYYYLNRYIRSLNQEDIKKLLG
;
A
#
# COMPACT_ATOMS: atom_id res chain seq x y z
N MET A 1 -0.14 -3.99 6.94
CA MET A 1 1.14 -3.34 6.58
C MET A 1 2.24 -4.38 6.66
N GLY A 2 3.16 -4.37 5.70
CA GLY A 2 4.29 -5.30 5.66
C GLY A 2 5.62 -4.56 5.65
N VAL A 3 6.67 -5.20 6.16
CA VAL A 3 8.02 -4.67 6.20
C VAL A 3 8.93 -5.56 5.36
N TYR A 4 9.66 -4.95 4.44
CA TYR A 4 10.61 -5.65 3.58
C TYR A 4 12.04 -5.37 4.07
N LYS A 5 12.71 -6.41 4.58
CA LYS A 5 14.06 -6.37 5.15
C LYS A 5 14.94 -7.44 4.48
N PHE A 6 16.16 -7.09 4.08
CA PHE A 6 17.15 -8.02 3.51
C PHE A 6 17.93 -8.77 4.59
N SER A 7 18.57 -9.89 4.22
CA SER A 7 19.41 -10.69 5.11
C SER A 7 20.56 -9.85 5.68
N GLU A 8 20.87 -10.03 6.96
CA GLU A 8 21.90 -9.25 7.64
C GLU A 8 23.34 -9.59 7.17
N ILE A 9 23.48 -10.70 6.43
CA ILE A 9 24.74 -11.26 5.92
C ILE A 9 25.14 -10.63 4.57
N ASP A 10 24.21 -9.99 3.86
CA ASP A 10 24.48 -9.44 2.53
C ASP A 10 25.35 -8.17 2.60
N PRO A 11 26.34 -8.01 1.70
CA PRO A 11 27.23 -6.85 1.68
C PRO A 11 26.52 -5.56 1.24
N ILE A 12 25.44 -5.67 0.46
CA ILE A 12 24.59 -4.55 0.04
C ILE A 12 23.28 -4.64 0.83
N LYS A 13 23.02 -3.66 1.70
CA LYS A 13 21.80 -3.57 2.50
C LYS A 13 20.93 -2.45 1.94
N ALA A 14 19.78 -2.79 1.34
CA ALA A 14 18.80 -1.77 1.02
C ALA A 14 18.15 -1.26 2.32
N SER A 15 17.73 0.01 2.33
CA SER A 15 17.01 0.58 3.45
C SER A 15 15.66 -0.13 3.66
N LEU A 16 15.24 -0.22 4.93
CA LEU A 16 13.96 -0.81 5.33
C LEU A 16 12.82 -0.12 4.57
N GLU A 17 11.99 -0.88 3.87
CA GLU A 17 10.82 -0.33 3.18
C GLU A 17 9.52 -0.74 3.89
N ILE A 18 8.71 0.27 4.18
CA ILE A 18 7.36 0.14 4.71
C ILE A 18 6.38 0.17 3.54
N VAL A 19 5.58 -0.89 3.37
CA VAL A 19 4.58 -0.99 2.31
C VAL A 19 3.18 -1.10 2.90
N SER A 20 2.30 -0.24 2.40
CA SER A 20 0.88 -0.22 2.76
C SER A 20 0.00 -0.62 1.59
N ALA A 21 -1.14 -1.21 1.90
CA ALA A 21 -2.20 -1.47 0.95
C ALA A 21 -3.54 -1.10 1.58
N GLU A 22 -4.35 -0.33 0.85
CA GLU A 22 -5.77 -0.13 1.13
C GLU A 22 -6.57 -1.12 0.28
N ILE A 23 -7.40 -1.95 0.90
CA ILE A 23 -8.14 -3.02 0.21
C ILE A 23 -9.63 -2.77 0.37
N LYS A 24 -10.35 -2.68 -0.75
CA LYS A 24 -11.83 -2.64 -0.78
C LYS A 24 -12.37 -3.86 -1.51
N THR A 25 -13.48 -4.39 -1.01
CA THR A 25 -14.20 -5.53 -1.62
C THR A 25 -15.35 -5.10 -2.53
N ASP A 26 -15.70 -3.81 -2.54
CA ASP A 26 -16.75 -3.22 -3.35
C ASP A 26 -16.30 -1.90 -3.98
N THR A 27 -17.10 -1.38 -4.91
CA THR A 27 -16.78 -0.18 -5.71
C THR A 27 -17.52 1.09 -5.27
N ASN A 28 -18.29 1.05 -4.19
CA ASN A 28 -19.13 2.20 -3.81
C ASN A 28 -18.30 3.37 -3.23
N GLN A 29 -17.09 3.09 -2.75
CA GLN A 29 -16.28 4.06 -2.00
C GLN A 29 -14.86 4.22 -2.55
N LEU A 30 -14.67 4.05 -3.88
CA LEU A 30 -13.35 4.08 -4.51
C LEU A 30 -12.60 5.41 -4.30
N ILE A 31 -13.31 6.55 -4.34
CA ILE A 31 -12.69 7.86 -4.09
C ILE A 31 -12.24 8.00 -2.63
N THR A 32 -13.05 7.54 -1.68
CA THR A 32 -12.68 7.52 -0.27
C THR A 32 -11.47 6.61 -0.04
N ALA A 33 -11.46 5.43 -0.65
CA ALA A 33 -10.35 4.49 -0.60
C ALA A 33 -9.06 5.09 -1.17
N PHE A 34 -9.15 5.80 -2.29
CA PHE A 34 -8.04 6.55 -2.85
C PHE A 34 -7.53 7.63 -1.88
N GLY A 35 -8.41 8.39 -1.23
CA GLY A 35 -8.04 9.36 -0.21
C GLY A 35 -7.34 8.72 0.99
N GLN A 36 -7.81 7.56 1.44
CA GLN A 36 -7.16 6.77 2.49
C GLN A 36 -5.76 6.30 2.08
N ALA A 37 -5.61 5.78 0.84
CA ALA A 37 -4.31 5.43 0.29
C ALA A 37 -3.36 6.64 0.19
N CYS A 38 -3.86 7.82 -0.15
CA CYS A 38 -3.05 9.05 -0.14
C CYS A 38 -2.52 9.36 1.27
N ALA A 39 -3.34 9.21 2.31
CA ALA A 39 -2.91 9.43 3.68
C ALA A 39 -1.78 8.47 4.10
N TYR A 40 -1.78 7.24 3.59
CA TYR A 40 -0.77 6.24 3.91
C TYR A 40 0.62 6.58 3.39
N LYS A 41 0.74 7.46 2.39
CA LYS A 41 2.03 7.96 1.90
C LYS A 41 2.79 8.75 2.96
N LEU A 42 2.11 9.28 3.99
CA LEU A 42 2.77 9.97 5.09
C LEU A 42 3.69 9.05 5.91
N PHE A 43 3.45 7.75 5.90
CA PHE A 43 4.18 6.79 6.74
C PHE A 43 4.66 5.55 5.99
N SER A 44 4.47 5.49 4.67
CA SER A 44 4.82 4.34 3.84
C SER A 44 5.70 4.75 2.68
N HIS A 45 6.65 3.88 2.34
CA HIS A 45 7.52 4.08 1.18
C HIS A 45 6.80 3.79 -0.13
N LYS A 46 5.90 2.79 -0.11
CA LYS A 46 5.05 2.41 -1.22
C LYS A 46 3.64 2.19 -0.71
N VAL A 47 2.65 2.66 -1.48
CA VAL A 47 1.24 2.46 -1.17
C VAL A 47 0.55 1.84 -2.38
N TYR A 48 -0.26 0.82 -2.11
CA TYR A 48 -1.14 0.19 -3.09
C TYR A 48 -2.61 0.43 -2.72
N LEU A 49 -3.44 0.57 -3.74
CA LEU A 49 -4.88 0.49 -3.67
C LEU A 49 -5.30 -0.79 -4.38
N VAL A 50 -6.04 -1.65 -3.68
CA VAL A 50 -6.51 -2.94 -4.18
C VAL A 50 -8.04 -2.91 -4.22
N ILE A 51 -8.61 -3.02 -5.41
CA ILE A 51 -10.06 -2.86 -5.61
C ILE A 51 -10.58 -3.95 -6.58
N PRO A 52 -11.89 -4.24 -6.56
CA PRO A 52 -12.46 -5.19 -7.50
C PRO A 52 -12.31 -4.67 -8.94
N ASN A 53 -12.11 -5.60 -9.87
CA ASN A 53 -12.15 -5.30 -11.30
C ASN A 53 -13.61 -5.07 -11.71
N ALA A 54 -14.05 -3.82 -11.65
CA ALA A 54 -15.32 -3.38 -12.23
C ALA A 54 -15.04 -2.51 -13.45
N GLU A 55 -15.86 -2.62 -14.49
CA GLU A 55 -15.64 -1.84 -15.72
C GLU A 55 -15.86 -0.33 -15.50
N GLN A 56 -16.67 0.04 -14.51
CA GLN A 56 -17.03 1.42 -14.21
C GLN A 56 -16.03 2.05 -13.21
N ASP A 57 -15.65 3.32 -13.44
CA ASP A 57 -14.77 4.16 -12.61
C ASP A 57 -13.29 3.75 -12.43
N VAL A 58 -12.90 2.53 -12.83
CA VAL A 58 -11.50 2.07 -12.72
C VAL A 58 -10.53 2.98 -13.47
N GLY A 59 -10.86 3.42 -14.70
CA GLY A 59 -9.96 4.28 -15.48
C GLY A 59 -9.69 5.65 -14.82
N ARG A 60 -10.67 6.20 -14.10
CA ARG A 60 -10.51 7.44 -13.33
C ARG A 60 -9.59 7.22 -12.13
N ILE A 61 -9.80 6.14 -11.38
CA ILE A 61 -8.95 5.78 -10.24
C ILE A 61 -7.53 5.46 -10.70
N GLU A 62 -7.36 4.74 -11.81
CA GLU A 62 -6.08 4.44 -12.42
C GLU A 62 -5.29 5.71 -12.75
N SER A 63 -5.97 6.70 -13.35
CA SER A 63 -5.37 8.01 -13.65
C SER A 63 -4.92 8.74 -12.38
N LEU A 64 -5.75 8.74 -11.33
CA LEU A 64 -5.38 9.33 -10.03
C LEU A 64 -4.20 8.58 -9.39
N CYS A 65 -4.21 7.25 -9.40
CA CYS A 65 -3.11 6.44 -8.89
C CYS A 65 -1.79 6.73 -9.61
N LEU A 66 -1.81 6.89 -10.94
CA LEU A 66 -0.62 7.29 -11.72
C LEU A 66 -0.09 8.66 -11.27
N ILE A 67 -0.96 9.68 -11.21
CA ILE A 67 -0.58 11.05 -10.85
C ILE A 67 0.05 11.11 -9.45
N PHE A 68 -0.52 10.37 -8.50
CA PHE A 68 -0.08 10.39 -7.11
C PHE A 68 0.98 9.32 -6.78
N GLY A 69 1.39 8.51 -7.76
CA GLY A 69 2.38 7.45 -7.59
C GLY A 69 1.91 6.29 -6.69
N ILE A 70 0.60 6.07 -6.60
CA ILE A 70 -0.01 4.94 -5.88
C ILE A 70 -0.11 3.75 -6.83
N GLY A 71 0.27 2.56 -6.36
CA GLY A 71 0.08 1.34 -7.12
C GLY A 71 -1.38 0.91 -7.12
N LEU A 72 -1.91 0.48 -8.26
CA LEU A 72 -3.28 0.00 -8.39
C LEU A 72 -3.26 -1.49 -8.74
N VAL A 73 -3.94 -2.29 -7.92
CA VAL A 73 -4.14 -3.72 -8.15
C VAL A 73 -5.63 -3.97 -8.27
N LEU A 74 -6.02 -4.69 -9.32
CA LEU A 74 -7.39 -5.15 -9.52
C LEU A 74 -7.48 -6.64 -9.19
N PHE A 75 -8.64 -7.09 -8.75
CA PHE A 75 -8.91 -8.51 -8.53
C PHE A 75 -10.34 -8.89 -8.94
N ASP A 76 -10.57 -10.16 -9.24
CA ASP A 76 -11.88 -10.74 -9.49
C ASP A 76 -12.58 -11.04 -8.15
N PRO A 77 -13.62 -10.28 -7.77
CA PRO A 77 -14.33 -10.50 -6.51
C PRO A 77 -15.23 -11.75 -6.54
N GLN A 78 -15.54 -12.29 -7.73
CA GLN A 78 -16.44 -13.43 -7.88
C GLN A 78 -15.73 -14.77 -7.66
N ASN A 79 -14.40 -14.78 -7.68
CA ASN A 79 -13.61 -15.99 -7.50
C ASN A 79 -12.52 -15.79 -6.42
N PRO A 80 -12.87 -15.89 -5.12
CA PRO A 80 -11.92 -15.72 -4.03
C PRO A 80 -10.76 -16.72 -4.02
N GLU A 81 -10.97 -17.93 -4.55
CA GLU A 81 -9.94 -18.98 -4.65
C GLU A 81 -8.89 -18.65 -5.72
N ASN A 82 -9.29 -17.95 -6.78
CA ASN A 82 -8.39 -17.46 -7.82
C ASN A 82 -8.78 -16.04 -8.25
N PRO A 83 -8.42 -15.03 -7.44
CA PRO A 83 -8.86 -13.65 -7.64
C PRO A 83 -8.14 -12.93 -8.78
N LYS A 84 -7.28 -13.60 -9.55
CA LYS A 84 -6.62 -13.06 -10.77
C LYS A 84 -6.09 -11.63 -10.60
N PHE A 85 -5.26 -11.42 -9.58
CA PHE A 85 -4.68 -10.11 -9.30
C PHE A 85 -3.95 -9.53 -10.52
N THR A 86 -4.28 -8.29 -10.87
CA THR A 86 -3.68 -7.57 -12.01
C THR A 86 -3.14 -6.23 -11.56
N ILE A 87 -1.83 -6.00 -11.77
CA ILE A 87 -1.19 -4.71 -11.47
C ILE A 87 -1.44 -3.77 -12.65
N ARG A 88 -2.18 -2.70 -12.41
CA ARG A 88 -2.48 -1.63 -13.38
C ARG A 88 -1.42 -0.55 -13.36
N THR A 89 -0.99 -0.18 -12.15
CA THR A 89 0.08 0.80 -11.94
C THR A 89 1.01 0.29 -10.85
N ARG A 90 2.31 0.58 -10.98
CA ARG A 90 3.28 0.29 -9.91
C ARG A 90 3.38 1.47 -8.97
N ALA A 91 3.45 1.19 -7.67
CA ALA A 91 3.67 2.23 -6.67
C ALA A 91 5.04 2.87 -6.87
N VAL A 92 5.08 4.20 -6.88
CA VAL A 92 6.32 4.98 -6.90
C VAL A 92 6.85 5.05 -5.47
N LYS A 93 8.15 4.78 -5.30
CA LYS A 93 8.79 4.90 -3.98
C LYS A 93 8.87 6.38 -3.59
N SER A 94 8.42 6.69 -2.38
CA SER A 94 8.63 8.00 -1.74
C SER A 94 9.19 7.80 -0.33
N GLU A 95 9.80 8.84 0.23
CA GLU A 95 10.20 8.82 1.64
C GLU A 95 8.99 9.21 2.51
N PRO A 96 8.71 8.47 3.60
CA PRO A 96 7.66 8.85 4.55
C PRO A 96 8.05 10.13 5.29
N ASP A 97 7.04 10.78 5.87
CA ASP A 97 7.29 11.82 6.86
C ASP A 97 7.79 11.16 8.16
N TYR A 98 9.10 11.26 8.38
CA TYR A 98 9.76 10.66 9.53
C TYR A 98 9.24 11.18 10.87
N TYR A 99 8.73 12.40 10.95
CA TYR A 99 8.15 12.91 12.20
C TYR A 99 6.84 12.16 12.52
N TYR A 100 5.92 12.07 11.56
CA TYR A 100 4.65 11.35 11.76
C TYR A 100 4.86 9.85 11.89
N LEU A 101 5.79 9.27 11.13
CA LEU A 101 6.15 7.86 11.24
C LEU A 101 6.65 7.51 12.65
N ASN A 102 7.58 8.30 13.18
CA ASN A 102 8.08 8.09 14.54
C ASN A 102 6.98 8.25 15.59
N ARG A 103 6.08 9.24 15.41
CA ARG A 103 4.93 9.42 16.30
C ARG A 103 3.99 8.21 16.27
N TYR A 104 3.72 7.65 15.09
CA TYR A 104 2.88 6.47 14.92
C TYR A 104 3.53 5.24 15.57
N ILE A 105 4.79 4.95 15.26
CA ILE A 105 5.51 3.79 15.83
C ILE A 105 5.52 3.85 17.36
N ARG A 106 5.72 5.03 17.94
CA ARG A 106 5.67 5.22 19.40
C ARG A 106 4.28 4.99 20.02
N SER A 107 3.21 5.10 19.23
CA SER A 107 1.84 4.84 19.68
C SER A 107 1.45 3.36 19.66
N LEU A 108 2.26 2.51 19.02
CA LEU A 108 2.02 1.07 18.94
C LEU A 108 2.51 0.36 20.20
N ASN A 109 1.89 -0.79 20.49
CA ASN A 109 2.33 -1.64 21.59
C ASN A 109 3.64 -2.36 21.23
N GLN A 110 4.41 -2.78 22.23
CA GLN A 110 5.70 -3.46 22.01
C GLN A 110 5.58 -4.70 21.11
N GLU A 111 4.47 -5.43 21.20
CA GLU A 111 4.22 -6.61 20.37
C GLU A 111 4.07 -6.23 18.88
N ASP A 112 3.37 -5.14 18.59
CA ASP A 112 3.17 -4.65 17.22
C ASP A 112 4.45 -4.04 16.64
N ILE A 113 5.22 -3.33 17.48
CA ILE A 113 6.55 -2.82 17.11
C ILE A 113 7.47 -3.99 16.76
N LYS A 114 7.46 -5.06 17.56
CA LYS A 114 8.28 -6.25 17.30
C LYS A 114 7.86 -6.96 16.03
N LYS A 115 6.55 -7.04 15.73
CA LYS A 115 6.04 -7.59 14.45
C LYS A 115 6.43 -6.74 13.24
N LEU A 116 6.56 -5.42 13.40
CA LEU A 116 6.96 -4.53 12.31
C LEU A 116 8.48 -4.48 12.10
N LEU A 117 9.26 -4.37 13.17
CA LEU A 117 10.69 -4.00 13.09
C LEU A 117 11.65 -5.15 13.44
N GLY A 118 11.15 -6.22 14.08
CA GLY A 118 11.93 -7.39 14.52
C GLY A 118 11.92 -8.50 13.48
#